data_AF-A0A972K7U7-F1
#
_entry.id   AF-A0A972K7U7-F1
#
_cell.length_a   1.000
_cell.length_b   1.000
_cell.length_c   1.000
_cell.angle_alpha   90.00
_cell.angle_beta   90.00
_cell.angle_gamma   90.00
#
_symmetry.space_group_name_H-M   'P 1'
#
loop_
_entity.id
_entity.type
_entity.pdbx_description
1 polymer ?
#
loop_
_entity_poly.entity_id
_entity_poly.type
_entity_poly.pdbx_seq_one_letter_code
_entity_poly.pdbx_strand_id
1 'polypeptide(L)'
;MPALVDVYEIADSIRKAVNPDAILLFGSVARKGSGEDVDLLVVSRKKDRQTILKTLYPYYKKYSIDVLTVSRGELKKLLTQGSPFLRKIQKEGRLIYMKGALKYWRRSAEEDLRQAEYLLEGGFYRGACYSAQQAVEKIIKCFLLSKGWELEKTHKIRRLLAIGQDYGLKLKLKDEEIDFMDSIYTGRYSGEEGLLPMGAPTKRDAKRAVRIAHKVFSQVIKEL
;
A
#
# COMPACT_ATOMS: atom_id res chain seq x y z
N MET A 1 0.50 -4.20 28.69
CA MET A 1 -0.25 -3.47 27.65
C MET A 1 0.14 -4.05 26.31
N PRO A 2 -0.80 -4.55 25.49
CA PRO A 2 -0.50 -5.02 24.15
C PRO A 2 0.19 -3.94 23.31
N ALA A 3 1.26 -4.32 22.64
CA ALA A 3 1.96 -3.53 21.63
C ALA A 3 1.67 -4.10 20.23
N LEU A 4 2.14 -3.42 19.18
CA LEU A 4 1.95 -3.87 17.80
C LEU A 4 2.49 -5.27 17.52
N VAL A 5 3.61 -5.65 18.16
CA VAL A 5 4.18 -7.00 18.01
C VAL A 5 3.21 -8.08 18.46
N ASP A 6 2.50 -7.86 19.57
CA ASP A 6 1.47 -8.77 20.07
C ASP A 6 0.28 -8.85 19.11
N VAL A 7 -0.10 -7.71 18.52
CA VAL A 7 -1.18 -7.66 17.51
C VAL A 7 -0.81 -8.47 16.27
N TYR A 8 0.43 -8.38 15.80
CA TYR A 8 0.89 -9.18 14.65
C TYR A 8 0.86 -10.68 14.96
N GLU A 9 1.23 -11.09 16.18
CA GLU A 9 1.14 -12.49 16.62
C GLU A 9 -0.32 -12.97 16.64
N ILE A 10 -1.22 -12.20 17.25
CA ILE A 10 -2.66 -12.49 17.30
C ILE A 10 -3.23 -12.60 15.88
N ALA A 11 -2.89 -11.65 15.00
CA ALA A 11 -3.36 -11.63 13.63
C ALA A 11 -2.85 -12.81 12.81
N ASP A 12 -1.61 -13.28 13.03
CA ASP A 12 -1.08 -14.47 12.36
C ASP A 12 -1.83 -15.74 12.78
N SER A 13 -2.19 -15.86 14.06
CA SER A 13 -3.03 -16.96 14.56
C SER A 13 -4.41 -16.95 13.88
N ILE A 14 -5.08 -15.79 13.81
CA ILE A 14 -6.34 -15.64 13.07
C ILE A 14 -6.16 -16.01 11.59
N ARG A 15 -5.07 -15.53 10.97
CA ARG A 15 -4.77 -15.77 9.56
C ARG A 15 -4.66 -17.26 9.25
N LYS A 16 -3.93 -18.00 10.08
CA LYS A 16 -3.75 -19.46 9.95
C LYS A 16 -5.07 -20.22 10.12
N ALA A 17 -5.92 -19.78 11.05
CA ALA A 17 -7.18 -20.47 11.37
C ALA A 17 -8.27 -20.28 10.31
N VAL A 18 -8.48 -19.06 9.80
CA VAL A 18 -9.65 -18.75 8.95
C VAL A 18 -9.31 -18.17 7.58
N ASN A 19 -8.02 -17.97 7.27
CA ASN A 19 -7.55 -17.43 5.98
C ASN A 19 -8.36 -16.22 5.48
N PRO A 20 -8.47 -15.15 6.31
CA PRO A 20 -9.34 -14.01 6.04
C PRO A 20 -8.85 -13.22 4.83
N ASP A 21 -9.68 -12.30 4.35
CA ASP A 21 -9.31 -11.36 3.29
C ASP A 21 -8.48 -10.20 3.83
N ALA A 22 -8.82 -9.70 5.02
CA ALA A 22 -8.04 -8.67 5.72
C ALA A 22 -8.24 -8.73 7.23
N ILE A 23 -7.27 -8.22 7.98
CA ILE A 23 -7.35 -7.97 9.42
C ILE A 23 -6.90 -6.52 9.64
N LEU A 24 -7.76 -5.73 10.27
CA LEU A 24 -7.47 -4.34 10.64
C LEU A 24 -7.49 -4.20 12.15
N LEU A 25 -6.52 -3.49 12.69
CA LEU A 25 -6.50 -3.02 14.07
C LEU A 25 -7.13 -1.63 14.11
N PHE A 26 -7.96 -1.32 15.10
CA PHE A 26 -8.46 0.04 15.33
C PHE A 26 -8.36 0.39 16.83
N GLY A 27 -8.85 1.55 17.24
CA GLY A 27 -8.89 1.92 18.65
C GLY A 27 -7.55 2.46 19.21
N SER A 28 -7.27 2.14 20.47
CA SER A 28 -6.16 2.75 21.22
C SER A 28 -4.79 2.30 20.71
N VAL A 29 -4.58 0.99 20.53
CA VAL A 29 -3.33 0.39 20.06
C VAL A 29 -3.00 0.83 18.63
N ALA A 30 -4.00 0.99 17.77
CA ALA A 30 -3.80 1.47 16.40
C ALA A 30 -3.22 2.90 16.37
N ARG A 31 -3.67 3.78 17.27
CA ARG A 31 -3.27 5.19 17.34
C ARG A 31 -1.94 5.40 18.04
N LYS A 32 -1.71 4.72 19.17
CA LYS A 32 -0.58 4.97 20.07
C LYS A 32 0.55 3.93 19.96
N GLY A 33 0.32 2.83 19.23
CA GLY A 33 1.27 1.70 19.13
C GLY A 33 1.27 0.77 20.36
N SER A 34 0.61 1.18 21.45
CA SER A 34 0.30 0.38 22.63
C SER A 34 -1.04 0.84 23.22
N GLY A 35 -1.70 0.00 23.99
CA GLY A 35 -3.03 0.31 24.51
C GLY A 35 -3.48 -0.68 25.59
N GLU A 36 -4.73 -0.54 26.02
CA GLU A 36 -5.35 -1.41 27.02
C GLU A 36 -6.09 -2.58 26.36
N ASP A 37 -6.66 -2.32 25.19
CA ASP A 37 -7.56 -3.17 24.43
C ASP A 37 -7.08 -3.39 22.98
N VAL A 38 -7.22 -4.62 22.50
CA VAL A 38 -6.93 -4.98 21.10
C VAL A 38 -8.24 -5.10 20.34
N ASP A 39 -8.59 -4.04 19.62
CA ASP A 39 -9.76 -3.95 18.74
C ASP A 39 -9.42 -4.44 17.31
N LEU A 40 -10.00 -5.56 16.88
CA LEU A 40 -9.74 -6.15 15.55
C LEU A 40 -11.01 -6.23 14.71
N LEU A 41 -10.89 -5.83 13.44
CA LEU A 41 -11.86 -6.12 12.39
C LEU A 41 -11.29 -7.18 11.45
N VAL A 42 -11.92 -8.34 11.41
CA VAL A 42 -11.60 -9.44 10.49
C VAL A 42 -12.61 -9.43 9.35
N VAL A 43 -12.11 -9.25 8.13
CA VAL A 43 -12.91 -9.27 6.91
C VAL A 43 -12.69 -10.60 6.20
N SER A 44 -13.77 -11.31 5.89
CA SER A 44 -13.70 -12.62 5.22
C SER A 44 -14.87 -12.80 4.24
N ARG A 45 -14.85 -13.88 3.43
CA ARG A 45 -15.98 -14.21 2.54
C ARG A 45 -17.23 -14.60 3.34
N LYS A 46 -17.06 -15.38 4.40
CA LYS A 46 -18.11 -15.80 5.35
C LYS A 46 -17.63 -15.50 6.76
N LYS A 47 -18.54 -15.08 7.64
CA LYS A 47 -18.23 -14.90 9.06
C LYS A 47 -17.90 -16.25 9.69
N ASP A 48 -16.74 -16.35 10.33
CA ASP A 48 -16.38 -17.51 11.15
C ASP A 48 -15.92 -17.04 12.53
N ARG A 49 -16.85 -16.40 13.25
CA ARG A 49 -16.58 -15.84 14.57
C ARG A 49 -16.17 -16.92 15.57
N GLN A 50 -16.79 -18.10 15.52
CA GLN A 50 -16.54 -19.17 16.48
C GLN A 50 -15.09 -19.68 16.41
N THR A 51 -14.59 -19.95 15.20
CA THR A 51 -13.21 -20.40 15.01
C THR A 51 -12.20 -19.33 15.42
N ILE A 52 -12.49 -18.06 15.11
CA ILE A 52 -11.65 -16.94 15.55
C ILE A 52 -11.60 -16.86 17.08
N LEU A 53 -12.75 -16.88 17.76
CA LEU A 53 -12.78 -16.81 19.23
C LEU A 53 -12.03 -17.98 19.90
N LYS A 54 -12.15 -19.20 19.35
CA LYS A 54 -11.37 -20.36 19.83
C LYS A 54 -9.86 -20.13 19.67
N THR A 55 -9.44 -19.55 18.55
CA THR A 55 -8.04 -19.22 18.26
C THR A 55 -7.50 -18.15 19.22
N LEU A 56 -8.36 -17.25 19.69
CA LEU A 56 -7.99 -16.17 20.62
C LEU A 56 -7.90 -16.62 22.09
N TYR A 57 -8.38 -17.81 22.44
CA TYR A 57 -8.41 -18.31 23.82
C TYR A 57 -7.08 -18.20 24.59
N PRO A 58 -5.91 -18.52 24.00
CA PRO A 58 -4.63 -18.37 24.69
C PRO A 58 -4.25 -16.92 25.03
N TYR A 59 -4.76 -15.96 24.25
CA TYR A 59 -4.40 -14.55 24.37
C TYR A 59 -5.29 -13.79 25.37
N TYR A 60 -6.52 -14.26 25.62
CA TYR A 60 -7.45 -13.62 26.58
C TYR A 60 -6.93 -13.57 28.02
N LYS A 61 -5.96 -14.43 28.38
CA LYS A 61 -5.29 -14.35 29.69
C LYS A 61 -4.33 -13.17 29.81
N LYS A 62 -3.83 -12.68 28.68
CA LYS A 62 -2.82 -11.60 28.62
C LYS A 62 -3.45 -10.25 28.27
N TYR A 63 -4.45 -10.25 27.38
CA TYR A 63 -4.96 -9.05 26.75
C TYR A 63 -6.49 -9.06 26.67
N SER A 64 -7.10 -7.88 26.81
CA SER A 64 -8.49 -7.66 26.40
C SER A 64 -8.55 -7.57 24.88
N ILE A 65 -9.29 -8.46 24.21
CA ILE A 65 -9.34 -8.54 22.75
C ILE A 65 -10.79 -8.54 22.26
N ASP A 66 -11.16 -7.48 21.55
CA ASP A 66 -12.47 -7.36 20.91
C ASP A 66 -12.35 -7.63 19.41
N VAL A 67 -12.98 -8.72 18.97
CA VAL A 67 -12.98 -9.11 17.56
C VAL A 67 -14.35 -8.85 16.94
N LEU A 68 -14.36 -8.10 15.84
CA LEU A 68 -15.50 -7.91 14.96
C LEU A 68 -15.25 -8.65 13.65
N THR A 69 -16.23 -9.43 13.21
CA THR A 69 -16.15 -10.19 11.96
C THR A 69 -17.17 -9.66 10.99
N VAL A 70 -16.75 -9.33 9.77
CA VAL A 70 -17.66 -8.84 8.72
C VAL A 70 -17.42 -9.61 7.43
N SER A 71 -18.49 -9.94 6.72
CA SER A 71 -18.38 -10.44 5.35
C SER A 71 -18.08 -9.28 4.38
N ARG A 72 -17.53 -9.60 3.20
CA ARG A 72 -17.37 -8.62 2.11
C ARG A 72 -18.68 -7.89 1.77
N GLY A 73 -19.79 -8.61 1.75
CA GLY A 73 -21.11 -8.06 1.43
C GLY A 73 -21.61 -7.07 2.48
N GLU A 74 -21.42 -7.39 3.77
CA GLU A 74 -21.79 -6.50 4.87
C GLU A 74 -20.89 -5.28 4.95
N LEU A 75 -19.58 -5.45 4.73
CA LEU A 75 -18.65 -4.31 4.68
C LEU A 75 -19.07 -3.32 3.59
N LYS A 76 -19.46 -3.83 2.41
CA LYS A 76 -19.99 -2.99 1.32
C LYS A 76 -21.27 -2.26 1.73
N LYS A 77 -22.22 -2.93 2.40
CA LYS A 77 -23.45 -2.30 2.91
C LYS A 77 -23.16 -1.19 3.91
N LEU A 78 -22.28 -1.45 4.88
CA LEU A 78 -21.88 -0.47 5.89
C LEU A 78 -21.20 0.76 5.26
N LEU A 79 -20.40 0.57 4.21
CA LEU A 79 -19.79 1.67 3.45
C LEU A 79 -20.85 2.52 2.75
N THR A 80 -21.79 1.88 2.05
CA THR A 80 -22.86 2.60 1.34
C THR A 80 -23.81 3.36 2.26
N GLN A 81 -23.97 2.91 3.50
CA GLN A 81 -24.85 3.53 4.50
C GLN A 81 -24.15 4.61 5.34
N GLY A 82 -22.85 4.87 5.12
CA GLY A 82 -22.10 5.87 5.87
C GLY A 82 -21.95 5.53 7.36
N SER A 83 -21.74 4.25 7.69
CA SER A 83 -21.66 3.78 9.08
C SER A 83 -20.62 4.57 9.91
N PRO A 84 -20.99 5.15 11.08
CA PRO A 84 -20.05 5.81 11.99
C PRO A 84 -18.89 4.91 12.42
N PHE A 85 -19.15 3.60 12.55
CA PHE A 85 -18.14 2.60 12.87
C PHE A 85 -17.04 2.53 11.78
N LEU A 86 -17.42 2.52 10.50
CA LEU A 86 -16.44 2.53 9.42
C LEU A 86 -15.70 3.86 9.35
N ARG A 87 -16.35 4.97 9.70
CA ARG A 87 -15.67 6.27 9.79
C ARG A 87 -14.57 6.26 10.87
N LYS A 88 -14.80 5.58 12.00
CA LYS A 88 -13.76 5.34 13.02
C LYS A 88 -12.61 4.51 12.46
N ILE A 89 -12.90 3.39 11.79
CA ILE A 89 -11.87 2.55 11.16
C ILE A 89 -11.09 3.31 10.08
N GLN A 90 -11.73 4.15 9.27
CA GLN A 90 -11.04 4.95 8.26
C GLN A 90 -10.08 5.97 8.90
N LYS A 91 -10.43 6.51 10.07
CA LYS A 91 -9.62 7.52 10.76
C LYS A 91 -8.47 6.90 11.57
N GLU A 92 -8.72 5.77 12.21
CA GLU A 92 -7.82 5.20 13.22
C GLU A 92 -7.25 3.83 12.83
N GLY A 93 -7.81 3.20 11.81
CA GLY A 93 -7.52 1.82 11.45
C GLY A 93 -6.13 1.64 10.85
N ARG A 94 -5.47 0.58 11.30
CA ARG A 94 -4.18 0.12 10.78
C ARG A 94 -4.37 -1.26 10.16
N LEU A 95 -4.02 -1.39 8.88
CA LEU A 95 -4.07 -2.68 8.20
C LEU A 95 -2.95 -3.58 8.75
N ILE A 96 -3.32 -4.69 9.37
CA ILE A 96 -2.39 -5.66 9.95
C ILE A 96 -2.09 -6.78 8.95
N TYR A 97 -3.11 -7.23 8.22
CA TYR A 97 -2.96 -8.27 7.21
C TYR A 97 -3.92 -8.04 6.04
N MET A 98 -3.47 -8.34 4.83
CA MET A 98 -4.33 -8.40 3.65
C MET A 98 -3.90 -9.57 2.75
N LYS A 99 -4.87 -10.42 2.43
CA LYS A 99 -4.65 -11.58 1.56
C LYS A 99 -4.30 -11.11 0.16
N GLY A 100 -3.17 -11.62 -0.35
CA GLY A 100 -2.70 -11.27 -1.68
C GLY A 100 -2.29 -9.81 -1.84
N ALA A 101 -1.85 -9.15 -0.75
CA ALA A 101 -1.39 -7.76 -0.79
C ALA A 101 -0.41 -7.50 -1.95
N LEU A 102 0.59 -8.37 -2.15
CA LEU A 102 1.55 -8.26 -3.25
C LEU A 102 0.89 -8.27 -4.62
N LYS A 103 -0.15 -9.09 -4.83
CA LYS A 103 -0.91 -9.11 -6.10
C LYS A 103 -1.64 -7.79 -6.33
N TYR A 104 -2.19 -7.19 -5.26
CA TYR A 104 -2.82 -5.86 -5.34
C TYR A 104 -1.80 -4.76 -5.64
N TRP A 105 -0.64 -4.76 -4.98
CA TRP A 105 0.44 -3.80 -5.24
C TRP A 105 0.93 -3.89 -6.69
N ARG A 106 1.21 -5.11 -7.16
CA ARG A 106 1.61 -5.36 -8.55
C ARG A 106 0.54 -4.88 -9.53
N ARG A 107 -0.72 -5.29 -9.35
CA ARG A 107 -1.82 -4.91 -10.23
C ARG A 107 -2.03 -3.39 -10.25
N SER A 108 -1.95 -2.72 -9.10
CA SER A 108 -2.10 -1.27 -9.04
C SER A 108 -0.96 -0.57 -9.78
N ALA A 109 0.26 -1.07 -9.68
CA ALA A 109 1.40 -0.55 -10.42
C ALA A 109 1.21 -0.76 -11.95
N GLU A 110 0.72 -1.94 -12.38
CA GLU A 110 0.42 -2.24 -13.78
C GLU A 110 -0.73 -1.36 -14.33
N GLU A 111 -1.72 -1.05 -13.50
CA GLU A 111 -2.80 -0.11 -13.84
C GLU A 111 -2.26 1.32 -14.02
N ASP A 112 -1.37 1.79 -13.15
CA ASP A 112 -0.73 3.11 -13.29
C ASP A 112 0.13 3.20 -14.56
N LEU A 113 0.87 2.13 -14.91
CA LEU A 113 1.66 2.10 -16.15
C LEU A 113 0.77 2.24 -17.38
N ARG A 114 -0.32 1.46 -17.44
CA ARG A 114 -1.30 1.56 -18.54
C ARG A 114 -1.98 2.91 -18.60
N GLN A 115 -2.28 3.49 -17.44
CA GLN A 115 -2.82 4.84 -17.36
C GLN A 115 -1.81 5.87 -17.92
N ALA A 116 -0.52 5.71 -17.61
CA ALA A 116 0.52 6.60 -18.12
C ALA A 116 0.63 6.55 -19.66
N GLU A 117 0.54 5.35 -20.25
CA GLU A 117 0.48 5.15 -21.71
C GLU A 117 -0.74 5.85 -22.33
N TYR A 118 -1.93 5.58 -21.79
CA TYR A 118 -3.18 6.15 -22.29
C TYR A 118 -3.19 7.69 -22.21
N LEU A 119 -2.71 8.26 -21.11
CA LEU A 119 -2.62 9.71 -20.93
C LEU A 119 -1.58 10.35 -21.87
N LEU A 120 -0.48 9.65 -22.15
CA LEU A 120 0.51 10.11 -23.11
C LEU A 120 -0.07 10.19 -24.53
N GLU A 121 -0.83 9.16 -24.93
CA GLU A 121 -1.53 9.13 -26.23
C GLU A 121 -2.57 10.23 -26.33
N GLY A 122 -3.35 10.44 -25.26
CA GLY A 122 -4.38 11.48 -25.18
C GLY A 122 -3.86 12.92 -25.01
N GLY A 123 -2.55 13.13 -24.96
CA GLY A 123 -1.96 14.49 -24.81
C GLY A 123 -1.95 15.04 -23.38
N PHE A 124 -2.34 14.25 -22.39
CA PHE A 124 -2.38 14.63 -20.97
C PHE A 124 -1.04 14.42 -20.27
N TYR A 125 0.01 15.14 -20.72
CA TYR A 125 1.40 14.89 -20.35
C TYR A 125 1.69 14.98 -18.85
N ARG A 126 1.03 15.91 -18.13
CA ARG A 126 1.14 15.99 -16.66
C ARG A 126 0.67 14.71 -15.99
N GLY A 127 -0.50 14.22 -16.39
CA GLY A 127 -1.05 12.97 -15.87
C GLY A 127 -0.19 11.77 -16.25
N ALA A 128 0.31 11.72 -17.49
CA ALA A 128 1.20 10.66 -17.95
C ALA A 128 2.49 10.57 -17.11
N CYS A 129 3.16 11.70 -16.84
CA CYS A 129 4.33 11.75 -15.98
C CYS A 129 4.01 11.24 -14.56
N TYR A 130 2.91 11.74 -13.97
CA TYR A 130 2.50 11.36 -12.62
C TYR A 130 2.20 9.85 -12.50
N SER A 131 1.38 9.32 -13.40
CA SER A 131 1.06 7.88 -13.43
C SER A 131 2.31 7.03 -13.68
N ALA A 132 3.26 7.48 -14.51
CA ALA A 132 4.53 6.77 -14.69
C ALA A 132 5.38 6.73 -13.41
N GLN A 133 5.45 7.83 -12.64
CA GLN A 133 6.15 7.85 -11.36
C GLN A 133 5.48 6.94 -10.33
N GLN A 134 4.15 6.97 -10.25
CA GLN A 134 3.38 6.08 -9.36
C GLN A 134 3.61 4.61 -9.70
N ALA A 135 3.62 4.27 -10.99
CA ALA A 135 3.91 2.92 -11.45
C ALA A 135 5.29 2.45 -10.96
N VAL A 136 6.33 3.27 -11.14
CA VAL A 136 7.71 2.99 -10.67
C VAL A 136 7.76 2.84 -9.15
N GLU A 137 7.16 3.76 -8.41
CA GLU A 137 7.13 3.72 -6.95
C GLU A 137 6.48 2.43 -6.43
N LYS A 138 5.28 2.11 -6.94
CA LYS A 138 4.50 0.96 -6.48
C LYS A 138 5.15 -0.37 -6.83
N ILE A 139 5.78 -0.51 -8.01
CA ILE A 139 6.41 -1.79 -8.38
C ILE A 139 7.68 -2.04 -7.56
N ILE A 140 8.47 -1.00 -7.25
CA ILE A 140 9.64 -1.14 -6.36
C ILE A 140 9.18 -1.48 -4.94
N LYS A 141 8.15 -0.81 -4.42
CA LYS A 141 7.55 -1.16 -3.12
C LYS A 141 6.99 -2.57 -3.11
N CYS A 142 6.39 -3.03 -4.20
CA CYS A 142 5.90 -4.41 -4.33
C CYS A 142 7.06 -5.42 -4.17
N PHE A 143 8.21 -5.16 -4.79
CA PHE A 143 9.41 -5.98 -4.60
C PHE A 143 9.91 -5.95 -3.16
N LEU A 144 10.05 -4.76 -2.57
CA LEU A 144 10.50 -4.63 -1.18
C LEU A 144 9.59 -5.40 -0.21
N LEU A 145 8.27 -5.24 -0.36
CA LEU A 145 7.28 -5.96 0.43
C LEU A 145 7.37 -7.48 0.24
N SER A 146 7.71 -7.97 -0.96
CA SER A 146 7.89 -9.41 -1.19
C SER A 146 9.14 -9.97 -0.50
N LYS A 147 10.10 -9.10 -0.17
CA LYS A 147 11.31 -9.42 0.60
C LYS A 147 11.17 -9.14 2.11
N GLY A 148 9.97 -8.83 2.59
CA GLY A 148 9.71 -8.61 4.02
C GLY A 148 10.05 -7.21 4.53
N TRP A 149 10.26 -6.24 3.65
CA TRP A 149 10.42 -4.84 4.05
C TRP A 149 9.15 -4.27 4.67
N GLU A 150 9.29 -3.44 5.70
CA GLU A 150 8.19 -2.69 6.29
C GLU A 150 7.92 -1.40 5.49
N LEU A 151 6.66 -1.20 5.10
CA LEU A 151 6.28 -0.07 4.25
C LEU A 151 6.59 1.30 4.89
N GLU A 152 7.55 2.02 4.33
CA GLU A 152 7.79 3.43 4.67
C GLU A 152 6.94 4.40 3.83
N LYS A 153 6.52 5.51 4.46
CA LYS A 153 5.85 6.63 3.79
C LYS A 153 6.88 7.51 3.08
N THR A 154 7.39 7.06 1.95
CA THR A 154 8.27 7.83 1.05
C THR A 154 7.81 7.73 -0.40
N HIS A 155 8.04 8.79 -1.17
CA HIS A 155 7.77 8.87 -2.61
C HIS A 155 9.05 9.03 -3.45
N LYS A 156 10.22 9.04 -2.80
CA LYS A 156 11.50 9.24 -3.47
C LYS A 156 12.03 7.92 -4.01
N ILE A 157 12.08 7.81 -5.33
CA ILE A 157 12.64 6.70 -6.09
C ILE A 157 14.09 6.46 -5.70
N ARG A 158 14.92 7.52 -5.56
CA ARG A 158 16.31 7.36 -5.11
C ARG A 158 16.42 6.62 -3.78
N ARG A 159 15.56 6.96 -2.81
CA ARG A 159 15.51 6.28 -1.50
C ARG A 159 15.06 4.83 -1.65
N LEU A 160 13.99 4.59 -2.41
CA LEU A 160 13.47 3.22 -2.63
C LEU A 160 14.49 2.32 -3.34
N LEU A 161 15.28 2.86 -4.26
CA LEU A 161 16.35 2.12 -4.93
C LEU A 161 17.51 1.78 -3.98
N ALA A 162 17.92 2.73 -3.13
CA ALA A 162 18.96 2.49 -2.12
C ALA A 162 18.54 1.37 -1.16
N ILE A 163 17.32 1.45 -0.60
CA ILE A 163 16.76 0.38 0.22
C ILE A 163 16.65 -0.92 -0.61
N GLY A 164 16.19 -0.82 -1.85
CA GLY A 164 16.09 -1.95 -2.78
C GLY A 164 17.38 -2.75 -2.88
N GLN A 165 18.53 -2.09 -2.96
CA GLN A 165 19.84 -2.74 -3.06
C GLN A 165 20.14 -3.62 -1.84
N ASP A 166 19.80 -3.16 -0.63
CA ASP A 166 19.96 -3.94 0.61
C ASP A 166 19.09 -5.22 0.60
N TYR A 167 17.97 -5.18 -0.11
CA TYR A 167 17.06 -6.32 -0.32
C TYR A 167 17.36 -7.11 -1.63
N GLY A 168 18.49 -6.83 -2.28
CA GLY A 168 18.96 -7.56 -3.47
C GLY A 168 18.37 -7.11 -4.81
N LEU A 169 17.67 -5.96 -4.85
CA LEU A 169 17.13 -5.39 -6.10
C LEU A 169 18.26 -4.93 -7.01
N LYS A 170 18.32 -5.47 -8.24
CA LYS A 170 19.29 -5.08 -9.26
C LYS A 170 18.59 -4.30 -10.38
N LEU A 171 18.60 -2.97 -10.26
CA LEU A 171 18.06 -2.07 -11.29
C LEU A 171 19.16 -1.27 -11.97
N LYS A 172 19.14 -1.28 -13.30
CA LYS A 172 20.03 -0.47 -14.14
C LYS A 172 19.31 0.81 -14.53
N LEU A 173 19.37 1.84 -13.70
CA LEU A 173 18.93 3.20 -14.01
C LEU A 173 20.11 4.17 -13.95
N LYS A 174 20.10 5.18 -14.82
CA LYS A 174 21.06 6.29 -14.75
C LYS A 174 20.60 7.29 -13.69
N ASP A 175 21.53 7.98 -13.03
CA ASP A 175 21.19 9.01 -12.03
C ASP A 175 20.25 10.08 -12.60
N GLU A 176 20.48 10.53 -13.83
CA GLU A 176 19.60 11.48 -14.52
C GLU A 176 18.16 10.96 -14.73
N GLU A 177 17.97 9.64 -14.85
CA GLU A 177 16.63 9.04 -14.92
C GLU A 177 15.97 9.08 -13.55
N ILE A 178 16.73 8.81 -12.48
CA ILE A 178 16.25 8.84 -11.10
C ILE A 178 15.86 10.27 -10.70
N ASP A 179 16.74 11.25 -10.94
CA ASP A 179 16.49 12.65 -10.62
C ASP A 179 15.27 13.20 -11.37
N PHE A 180 15.13 12.80 -12.64
CA PHE A 180 13.95 13.15 -13.42
C PHE A 180 12.68 12.58 -12.77
N MET A 181 12.66 11.29 -12.41
CA MET A 181 11.49 10.69 -11.76
C MET A 181 11.19 11.28 -10.39
N ASP A 182 12.22 11.63 -9.60
CA ASP A 182 12.07 12.26 -8.28
C ASP A 182 11.63 13.73 -8.35
N SER A 183 11.84 14.37 -9.50
CA SER A 183 11.35 15.72 -9.77
C SER A 183 9.86 15.77 -10.09
N ILE A 184 9.21 14.65 -10.48
CA ILE A 184 7.80 14.53 -10.90
C ILE A 184 6.76 14.79 -9.77
N TYR A 185 7.15 15.43 -8.68
CA TYR A 185 6.32 15.61 -7.49
C TYR A 185 6.42 17.00 -6.84
N THR A 186 7.10 17.95 -7.48
CA THR A 186 7.40 19.25 -6.86
C THR A 186 6.35 20.35 -7.06
N GLY A 187 5.38 20.21 -7.98
CA GLY A 187 4.33 21.22 -8.19
C GLY A 187 2.92 20.67 -8.01
N ARG A 188 2.32 20.90 -6.84
CA ARG A 188 0.98 20.41 -6.47
C ARG A 188 -0.12 21.47 -6.42
N TYR A 189 0.23 22.76 -6.60
CA TYR A 189 -0.74 23.85 -6.59
C TYR A 189 -0.85 24.53 -7.96
N SER A 190 -2.10 24.79 -8.38
CA SER A 190 -2.39 25.60 -9.56
C SER A 190 -1.92 27.04 -9.32
N GLY A 191 -0.80 27.42 -9.93
CA GLY A 191 -0.15 28.72 -9.75
C GLY A 191 1.37 28.62 -9.52
N GLU A 192 1.85 27.45 -9.11
CA GLU A 192 3.28 27.11 -9.09
C GLU A 192 3.56 26.30 -10.36
N GLU A 193 4.22 26.90 -11.35
CA GLU A 193 4.42 26.27 -12.63
C GLU A 193 5.21 24.96 -12.52
N GLY A 194 4.50 23.85 -12.64
CA GLY A 194 5.03 22.62 -13.21
C GLY A 194 5.21 21.42 -12.28
N LEU A 195 4.87 20.25 -12.81
CA LEU A 195 5.25 18.96 -12.22
C LEU A 195 6.78 18.74 -12.28
N LEU A 196 7.51 19.62 -12.97
CA LEU A 196 8.96 19.64 -13.15
C LEU A 196 9.50 21.04 -12.84
N PRO A 197 10.79 21.18 -12.47
CA PRO A 197 11.41 22.49 -12.18
C PRO A 197 11.32 23.53 -13.31
N MET A 198 11.07 23.07 -14.55
CA MET A 198 11.03 23.90 -15.76
C MET A 198 9.60 24.19 -16.25
N GLY A 199 8.57 23.98 -15.42
CA GLY A 199 7.18 24.24 -15.78
C GLY A 199 6.38 22.99 -16.19
N ALA A 200 5.33 23.19 -16.99
CA ALA A 200 4.42 22.13 -17.38
C ALA A 200 5.13 21.02 -18.21
N PRO A 201 4.92 19.73 -17.91
CA PRO A 201 5.54 18.65 -18.67
C PRO A 201 5.19 18.68 -20.15
N THR A 202 6.20 18.52 -21.00
CA THR A 202 6.04 18.39 -22.45
C THR A 202 5.73 16.95 -22.85
N LYS A 203 5.35 16.75 -24.12
CA LYS A 203 5.25 15.40 -24.72
C LYS A 203 6.56 14.61 -24.59
N ARG A 204 7.71 15.30 -24.67
CA ARG A 204 9.04 14.68 -24.54
C ARG A 204 9.26 14.17 -23.12
N ASP A 205 8.83 14.94 -22.12
CA ASP A 205 8.94 14.56 -20.71
C ASP A 205 8.04 13.36 -20.39
N ALA A 206 6.79 13.39 -20.87
CA ALA A 206 5.87 12.26 -20.71
C ALA A 206 6.40 10.98 -21.38
N LYS A 207 6.92 11.08 -22.62
CA LYS A 207 7.59 9.95 -23.29
C LYS A 207 8.78 9.43 -22.49
N ARG A 208 9.58 10.33 -21.92
CA ARG A 208 10.73 9.97 -21.07
C ARG A 208 10.27 9.23 -19.82
N ALA A 209 9.25 9.74 -19.12
CA ALA A 209 8.71 9.14 -17.90
C ALA A 209 8.16 7.73 -18.16
N VAL A 210 7.30 7.57 -19.18
CA VAL A 210 6.72 6.27 -19.56
C VAL A 210 7.81 5.27 -19.94
N ARG A 211 8.82 5.69 -20.71
CA ARG A 211 9.96 4.82 -21.06
C ARG A 211 10.74 4.36 -19.83
N ILE A 212 11.02 5.26 -18.88
CA ILE A 212 11.68 4.89 -17.62
C ILE A 212 10.81 3.91 -16.84
N ALA A 213 9.49 4.13 -16.77
CA ALA A 213 8.57 3.22 -16.10
C ALA A 213 8.59 1.80 -16.71
N HIS A 214 8.53 1.64 -18.03
CA HIS A 214 8.70 0.34 -18.69
C HIS A 214 10.04 -0.32 -18.37
N LYS A 215 11.12 0.46 -18.40
CA LYS A 215 12.47 -0.02 -18.10
C LYS A 215 12.57 -0.55 -16.66
N VAL A 216 11.95 0.12 -15.69
CA VAL A 216 11.89 -0.37 -14.30
C VAL A 216 11.01 -1.62 -14.23
N PHE A 217 9.79 -1.57 -14.76
CA PHE A 217 8.85 -2.69 -14.73
C PHE A 217 9.45 -3.99 -15.26
N SER A 218 10.05 -3.93 -16.45
CA SER A 218 10.65 -5.09 -17.10
C SER A 218 11.82 -5.70 -16.33
N GLN A 219 12.50 -4.93 -15.48
CA GLN A 219 13.57 -5.42 -14.62
C GLN A 219 13.00 -5.95 -13.30
N VAL A 220 12.11 -5.22 -12.62
CA VAL A 220 11.55 -5.64 -11.33
C VAL A 220 10.70 -6.91 -11.47
N ILE A 221 9.93 -7.06 -12.55
CA ILE A 221 9.11 -8.26 -12.76
C ILE A 221 9.96 -9.54 -12.87
N LYS A 222 11.21 -9.45 -13.34
CA LYS A 222 12.11 -10.62 -13.40
C LYS A 222 12.63 -11.04 -12.03
N GLU A 223 12.60 -10.13 -11.07
CA GLU A 223 13.12 -10.31 -9.70
C GLU A 223 12.01 -10.66 -8.68
N LEU A 224 10.74 -10.60 -9.10
CA LEU A 224 9.53 -10.94 -8.34
C LEU A 224 9.13 -12.41 -8.53
#